data_AF-A0A6M4P8Y6-F1
#
_entry.id   AF-A0A6M4P8Y6-F1
#
_cell.length_a   1.000
_cell.length_b   1.000
_cell.length_c   1.000
_cell.angle_alpha   90.00
_cell.angle_beta   90.00
_cell.angle_gamma   90.00
#
_symmetry.space_group_name_H-M   'P 1'
#
loop_
_entity.id
_entity.type
_entity.pdbx_description
1 polymer ?
#
loop_
_entity_poly.entity_id
_entity_poly.type
_entity_poly.pdbx_seq_one_letter_code
_entity_poly.pdbx_strand_id
1 'polypeptide(L)'
;MARKNLGSMLGGDIAVAGPAAPPVEKAAPAAPPAAAAAPVSVQATPHAAGSQDVRSVPRWLTYERKETRIRPDQLEWVEAQRKELNQRRQGAGERLTDNTLIRVALDLLIKHQGELQGVTEDQLRQSLGLTD
;
A
#
# COMPACT_ATOMS: atom_id res chain seq x y z
N MET A 1 34.00 -33.79 12.40
CA MET A 1 33.10 -32.61 12.57
C MET A 1 31.80 -33.09 13.20
N ALA A 2 31.24 -32.35 14.16
CA ALA A 2 29.98 -32.73 14.81
C ALA A 2 29.07 -31.51 14.95
N ARG A 3 27.97 -31.48 14.19
CA ARG A 3 26.86 -30.54 14.40
C ARG A 3 25.80 -31.27 15.23
N LYS A 4 25.69 -30.91 16.52
CA LYS A 4 24.59 -31.41 17.37
C LYS A 4 23.31 -30.69 16.99
N ASN A 5 22.28 -31.44 16.60
CA ASN A 5 20.95 -30.89 16.35
C ASN A 5 20.22 -30.62 17.66
N LEU A 6 19.47 -29.52 17.72
CA LEU A 6 18.83 -29.01 18.95
C LEU A 6 17.65 -29.87 19.46
N GLY A 7 17.25 -30.91 18.73
CA GLY A 7 16.10 -31.76 19.04
C GLY A 7 16.29 -32.81 20.14
N SER A 8 17.45 -32.85 20.82
CA SER A 8 17.77 -33.90 21.81
C SER A 8 17.65 -33.45 23.29
N MET A 9 16.85 -32.44 23.60
CA MET A 9 16.68 -31.94 24.98
C MET A 9 15.24 -31.86 25.50
N LEU A 10 14.22 -32.16 24.69
CA LEU A 10 12.87 -32.44 25.16
C LEU A 10 12.40 -33.73 24.51
N GLY A 11 12.56 -34.85 25.22
CA GLY A 11 12.04 -36.15 24.79
C GLY A 11 10.55 -36.31 25.07
N GLY A 12 9.90 -37.25 24.40
CA GLY A 12 8.51 -37.65 24.68
C GLY A 12 7.54 -37.54 23.49
N ASP A 13 7.71 -38.39 22.49
CA ASP A 13 6.77 -39.50 22.22
C ASP A 13 5.55 -39.58 23.19
N ILE A 14 4.28 -39.80 22.82
CA ILE A 14 3.63 -40.33 21.59
C ILE A 14 2.22 -39.69 21.43
N ALA A 15 1.62 -39.77 20.25
CA ALA A 15 0.25 -39.35 19.93
C ALA A 15 -0.88 -40.08 20.71
N VAL A 16 -2.05 -39.42 20.84
CA VAL A 16 -3.37 -40.08 20.96
C VAL A 16 -4.47 -39.22 20.32
N ALA A 17 -5.52 -39.86 19.82
CA ALA A 17 -6.67 -39.24 19.14
C ALA A 17 -7.66 -38.58 20.12
N GLY A 18 -8.53 -37.69 19.59
CA GLY A 18 -9.61 -37.04 20.35
C GLY A 18 -10.77 -37.98 20.72
N PRO A 19 -11.80 -37.47 21.44
CA PRO A 19 -12.95 -36.94 20.67
C PRO A 19 -13.73 -35.75 21.31
N ALA A 20 -14.58 -35.15 20.46
CA ALA A 20 -15.90 -34.51 20.73
C ALA A 20 -16.07 -33.38 21.79
N ALA A 21 -16.65 -32.26 21.31
CA ALA A 21 -17.28 -31.16 22.06
C ALA A 21 -18.74 -31.54 22.48
N PRO A 22 -19.64 -30.68 23.06
CA PRO A 22 -19.68 -29.20 23.22
C PRO A 22 -19.93 -28.81 24.73
N PRO A 23 -20.55 -27.67 25.20
CA PRO A 23 -21.27 -26.58 24.51
C PRO A 23 -21.12 -25.13 25.13
N VAL A 24 -22.26 -24.41 25.17
CA VAL A 24 -22.65 -23.05 25.67
C VAL A 24 -22.23 -22.69 27.14
N GLU A 25 -22.25 -21.44 27.65
CA GLU A 25 -22.76 -20.11 27.22
C GLU A 25 -21.99 -18.94 27.93
N LYS A 26 -22.14 -17.69 27.45
CA LYS A 26 -21.94 -16.37 28.13
C LYS A 26 -21.01 -16.25 29.35
N ALA A 27 -20.01 -15.37 29.25
CA ALA A 27 -20.10 -13.99 29.79
C ALA A 27 -18.81 -13.18 29.52
N ALA A 28 -18.96 -11.88 29.26
CA ALA A 28 -17.92 -10.87 29.37
C ALA A 28 -18.36 -9.84 30.44
N PRO A 29 -17.52 -8.91 30.95
CA PRO A 29 -16.10 -8.67 30.62
C PRO A 29 -15.15 -8.59 31.85
N ALA A 30 -13.84 -8.63 31.61
CA ALA A 30 -12.83 -8.10 32.54
C ALA A 30 -11.68 -7.46 31.74
N ALA A 31 -11.17 -6.31 32.21
CA ALA A 31 -10.24 -5.47 31.46
C ALA A 31 -8.82 -6.07 31.33
N PRO A 32 -8.07 -5.76 30.25
CA PRO A 32 -6.71 -6.24 30.08
C PRO A 32 -5.74 -5.52 31.03
N PRO A 33 -4.82 -6.24 31.72
CA PRO A 33 -3.72 -5.60 32.42
C PRO A 33 -2.73 -5.00 31.41
N ALA A 34 -2.42 -3.71 31.58
CA ALA A 34 -1.44 -3.03 30.75
C ALA A 34 -0.03 -3.57 31.02
N ALA A 35 0.64 -4.08 29.98
CA ALA A 35 2.06 -4.38 29.98
C ALA A 35 2.69 -3.79 28.71
N ALA A 36 3.66 -2.90 28.90
CA ALA A 36 4.19 -2.01 27.88
C ALA A 36 4.75 -2.73 26.63
N ALA A 37 4.28 -2.33 25.45
CA ALA A 37 4.98 -2.62 24.20
C ALA A 37 6.22 -1.73 24.08
N ALA A 38 7.40 -2.33 23.99
CA ALA A 38 8.63 -1.61 23.72
C ALA A 38 8.61 -1.02 22.30
N PRO A 39 8.99 0.26 22.08
CA PRO A 39 9.01 0.85 20.75
C PRO A 39 10.17 0.27 19.94
N VAL A 40 9.86 -0.51 18.91
CA VAL A 40 10.84 -0.94 17.91
C VAL A 40 11.24 0.28 17.10
N SER A 41 12.41 0.84 17.42
CA SER A 41 12.94 2.03 16.75
C SER A 41 13.29 1.72 15.29
N VAL A 42 12.40 2.10 14.37
CA VAL A 42 12.64 2.01 12.93
C VAL A 42 13.69 3.05 12.57
N GLN A 43 14.95 2.61 12.45
CA GLN A 43 16.05 3.46 12.02
C GLN A 43 15.81 3.91 10.57
N ALA A 44 15.44 5.17 10.40
CA ALA A 44 15.39 5.79 9.08
C ALA A 44 16.80 5.88 8.50
N THR A 45 17.04 5.20 7.38
CA THR A 45 18.26 5.40 6.60
C THR A 45 18.27 6.81 6.02
N PRO A 46 19.31 7.62 6.25
CA PRO A 46 19.37 8.98 5.73
C PRO A 46 19.60 8.94 4.22
N HIS A 47 18.53 9.20 3.45
CA HIS A 47 18.70 9.49 2.03
C HIS A 47 19.38 10.86 1.90
N ALA A 48 20.41 10.95 1.04
CA ALA A 48 21.32 12.09 1.00
C ALA A 48 20.59 13.43 0.88
N ALA A 49 20.98 14.39 1.72
CA ALA A 49 20.36 15.70 1.81
C ALA A 49 20.65 16.55 0.56
N GLY A 50 19.78 16.45 -0.44
CA GLY A 50 19.61 17.52 -1.42
C GLY A 50 19.10 18.77 -0.71
N SER A 51 19.74 19.91 -0.98
CA SER A 51 19.56 21.19 -0.27
C SER A 51 18.09 21.53 0.03
N GLN A 52 17.70 21.48 1.30
CA GLN A 52 16.36 21.90 1.72
C GLN A 52 16.28 23.42 1.75
N ASP A 53 15.53 23.99 0.81
CA ASP A 53 15.15 25.39 0.85
C ASP A 53 14.20 25.65 2.03
N VAL A 54 14.62 26.55 2.93
CA VAL A 54 14.05 26.72 4.27
C VAL A 54 12.82 27.62 4.22
N ARG A 55 11.71 27.13 3.64
CA ARG A 55 10.32 27.61 3.91
C ARG A 55 9.16 26.91 3.21
N SER A 56 9.35 26.03 2.22
CA SER A 56 8.21 25.43 1.51
C SER A 56 7.60 24.25 2.28
N VAL A 57 6.28 24.28 2.49
CA VAL A 57 5.53 23.09 2.96
C VAL A 57 5.68 21.98 1.90
N PRO A 58 6.05 20.75 2.29
CA PRO A 58 6.17 19.63 1.35
C PRO A 58 4.93 19.48 0.47
N ARG A 59 5.12 19.39 -0.86
CA ARG A 59 4.02 19.40 -1.85
C ARG A 59 2.91 18.36 -1.58
N TRP A 60 3.21 17.25 -0.92
CA TRP A 60 2.21 16.23 -0.58
C TRP A 60 1.26 16.65 0.56
N LEU A 61 1.67 17.58 1.43
CA LEU A 61 0.83 18.13 2.51
C LEU A 61 -0.19 19.17 1.99
N THR A 62 -0.08 19.61 0.74
CA THR A 62 -1.08 20.49 0.09
C THR A 62 -2.20 19.70 -0.60
N TYR A 63 -2.25 18.37 -0.44
CA TYR A 63 -3.25 17.51 -1.07
C TYR A 63 -4.04 16.72 -0.03
N GLU A 64 -5.33 16.55 -0.29
CA GLU A 64 -6.20 15.71 0.52
C GLU A 64 -5.98 14.22 0.24
N ARG A 65 -6.13 13.39 1.27
CA ARG A 65 -6.04 11.94 1.15
C ARG A 65 -7.38 11.37 0.71
N LYS A 66 -7.39 10.63 -0.40
CA LYS A 66 -8.54 9.87 -0.89
C LYS A 66 -8.20 8.38 -0.96
N GLU A 67 -9.08 7.55 -0.43
CA GLU A 67 -9.02 6.09 -0.63
C GLU A 67 -9.87 5.71 -1.84
N THR A 68 -9.26 5.01 -2.79
CA THR A 68 -9.85 4.60 -4.08
C THR A 68 -9.36 3.20 -4.41
N ARG A 69 -10.24 2.34 -4.95
CA ARG A 69 -9.85 1.05 -5.55
C ARG A 69 -9.48 1.27 -7.01
N ILE A 70 -8.35 0.72 -7.44
CA ILE A 70 -7.79 0.88 -8.79
C ILE A 70 -7.66 -0.53 -9.40
N ARG A 71 -7.89 -0.69 -10.71
CA ARG A 71 -7.79 -1.99 -11.38
C ARG A 71 -6.32 -2.46 -11.44
N PRO A 72 -6.02 -3.78 -11.41
CA PRO A 72 -4.63 -4.27 -11.33
C PRO A 72 -3.73 -3.83 -12.49
N ASP A 73 -4.25 -3.89 -13.72
CA ASP A 73 -3.60 -3.42 -14.94
C ASP A 73 -3.30 -1.91 -14.92
N GLN A 74 -4.19 -1.10 -14.34
CA GLN A 74 -3.94 0.34 -14.14
C GLN A 74 -2.78 0.57 -13.15
N LEU A 75 -2.68 -0.22 -12.08
CA LEU A 75 -1.56 -0.13 -11.13
C LEU A 75 -0.23 -0.54 -11.80
N GLU A 76 -0.22 -1.66 -12.54
CA GLU A 76 0.95 -2.13 -13.29
C GLU A 76 1.41 -1.10 -14.33
N TRP A 77 0.48 -0.53 -15.10
CA TRP A 77 0.77 0.50 -16.09
C TRP A 77 1.33 1.78 -15.45
N VAL A 78 0.71 2.27 -14.37
CA VAL A 78 1.19 3.46 -13.65
C VAL A 78 2.59 3.25 -13.08
N GLU A 79 2.87 2.08 -12.49
CA GLU A 79 4.21 1.79 -11.96
C GLU A 79 5.26 1.72 -13.08
N ALA A 80 4.95 1.04 -14.19
CA ALA A 80 5.84 0.93 -15.34
C ALA A 80 6.15 2.32 -15.95
N GLN A 81 5.11 3.12 -16.21
CA GLN A 81 5.26 4.48 -16.74
C GLN A 81 5.99 5.42 -15.78
N ARG A 82 5.75 5.32 -14.46
CA ARG A 82 6.53 6.07 -13.46
C ARG A 82 8.00 5.71 -13.50
N LYS A 83 8.35 4.42 -13.58
CA LYS A 83 9.74 3.95 -13.66
C LYS A 83 10.42 4.48 -14.92
N GLU A 84 9.74 4.38 -16.05
CA GLU A 84 10.23 4.85 -17.35
C GLU A 84 10.46 6.37 -17.37
N LEU A 85 9.46 7.16 -16.98
CA LEU A 85 9.54 8.63 -16.99
C LEU A 85 10.63 9.17 -16.03
N ASN A 86 10.79 8.57 -14.85
CA ASN A 86 11.86 8.97 -13.93
C ASN A 86 13.26 8.59 -14.46
N GLN A 87 13.41 7.45 -15.14
CA GLN A 87 14.67 7.08 -15.82
C GLN A 87 15.02 8.04 -16.95
N ARG A 88 14.07 8.30 -17.86
CA ARG A 88 14.23 9.24 -18.99
C ARG A 88 14.68 10.63 -18.55
N ARG A 89 14.27 11.07 -17.35
CA ARG A 89 14.62 12.39 -16.78
C ARG A 89 15.98 12.45 -16.10
N GLN A 90 16.66 11.32 -15.85
CA GLN A 90 18.01 11.27 -15.27
C GLN A 90 18.20 12.13 -13.99
N GLY A 91 17.15 12.24 -13.16
CA GLY A 91 17.17 13.06 -11.93
C GLY A 91 16.82 14.55 -12.10
N ALA A 92 16.51 15.02 -13.31
CA ALA A 92 16.17 16.42 -13.56
C ALA A 92 14.76 16.81 -13.04
N GLY A 93 14.70 17.44 -11.86
CA GLY A 93 13.48 18.02 -11.26
C GLY A 93 12.73 17.10 -10.27
N GLU A 94 11.49 17.46 -9.91
CA GLU A 94 10.69 16.70 -8.92
C GLU A 94 10.49 15.23 -9.32
N ARG A 95 10.74 14.28 -8.40
CA ARG A 95 10.50 12.84 -8.65
C ARG A 95 9.01 12.56 -8.87
N LEU A 96 8.66 11.90 -9.98
CA LEU A 96 7.27 11.53 -10.27
C LEU A 96 6.85 10.33 -9.41
N THR A 97 5.61 10.38 -8.93
CA THR A 97 4.96 9.33 -8.12
C THR A 97 3.71 8.82 -8.83
N ASP A 98 3.17 7.69 -8.38
CA ASP A 98 1.92 7.13 -8.92
C ASP A 98 0.78 8.15 -8.74
N ASN A 99 0.72 8.79 -7.57
CA ASN A 99 -0.16 9.93 -7.28
C ASN A 99 0.04 11.13 -8.21
N THR A 100 1.22 11.31 -8.82
CA THR A 100 1.44 12.38 -9.82
C THR A 100 0.77 12.02 -11.15
N LEU A 101 0.90 10.77 -11.62
CA LEU A 101 0.25 10.31 -12.85
C LEU A 101 -1.27 10.23 -12.68
N ILE A 102 -1.75 9.76 -11.53
CA ILE A 102 -3.18 9.72 -11.20
C ILE A 102 -3.79 11.13 -11.23
N ARG A 103 -3.13 12.14 -10.63
CA ARG A 103 -3.62 13.54 -10.71
C ARG A 103 -3.69 14.06 -12.14
N VAL A 104 -2.68 13.81 -12.96
CA VAL A 104 -2.70 14.19 -14.39
C VAL A 104 -3.82 13.48 -15.15
N ALA A 105 -4.10 12.20 -14.84
CA ALA A 105 -5.23 11.49 -15.43
C ALA A 105 -6.59 12.08 -15.02
N LEU A 106 -6.74 12.54 -13.76
CA LEU A 106 -7.92 13.29 -13.32
C LEU A 106 -8.03 14.65 -14.03
N ASP A 107 -6.94 15.39 -14.20
CA ASP A 107 -6.94 16.67 -14.93
C ASP A 107 -7.38 16.49 -16.40
N LEU A 108 -6.96 15.39 -17.04
CA LEU A 108 -7.45 14.99 -18.37
C LEU A 108 -8.95 14.65 -18.34
N LEU A 109 -9.42 13.88 -17.36
CA LEU A 109 -10.84 13.54 -17.22
C LEU A 109 -11.72 14.80 -17.01
N ILE A 110 -11.26 15.75 -16.20
CA ILE A 110 -11.94 17.05 -15.98
C ILE A 110 -11.96 17.86 -17.28
N LYS A 111 -10.86 17.89 -18.05
CA LYS A 111 -10.80 18.58 -19.34
C LYS A 111 -11.81 18.00 -20.35
N HIS A 112 -11.99 16.69 -20.35
CA HIS A 112 -12.92 15.98 -21.25
C HIS A 112 -14.31 15.74 -20.62
N GLN A 113 -14.67 16.43 -19.53
CA GLN A 113 -15.93 16.20 -18.80
C GLN A 113 -17.20 16.36 -19.65
N GLY A 114 -17.17 17.16 -20.72
CA GLY A 114 -18.30 17.33 -21.65
C GLY A 114 -18.51 16.17 -22.62
N GLU A 115 -17.54 15.26 -22.72
CA GLU A 115 -17.61 14.03 -23.53
C GLU A 115 -18.15 12.85 -22.72
N LEU A 116 -18.22 12.96 -21.39
CA LEU A 116 -18.70 11.92 -20.49
C LEU A 116 -20.20 11.65 -20.66
N GLN A 117 -20.54 10.46 -21.15
CA GLN A 117 -21.92 10.04 -21.38
C GLN A 117 -22.16 8.61 -20.87
N GLY A 118 -23.34 8.40 -20.27
CA GLY A 118 -23.75 7.10 -19.72
C GLY A 118 -23.81 7.07 -18.19
N VAL A 119 -24.10 5.88 -17.65
CA VAL A 119 -24.34 5.62 -16.22
C VAL A 119 -23.50 4.47 -15.64
N THR A 120 -22.67 3.82 -16.47
CA THR A 120 -21.71 2.78 -16.04
C THR A 120 -20.28 3.18 -16.40
N GLU A 121 -19.29 2.59 -15.71
CA GLU A 121 -17.86 2.82 -16.02
C GLU A 121 -17.56 2.52 -17.49
N ASP A 122 -18.04 1.39 -18.04
CA ASP A 122 -17.83 1.02 -19.43
C ASP A 122 -18.43 2.01 -20.43
N GLN A 123 -19.61 2.58 -20.13
CA GLN A 123 -20.21 3.61 -21.00
C GLN A 123 -19.41 4.91 -20.96
N LEU A 124 -18.94 5.34 -19.77
CA LEU A 124 -18.09 6.51 -19.63
C LEU A 124 -16.76 6.31 -20.37
N ARG A 125 -16.16 5.11 -20.29
CA ARG A 125 -14.97 4.73 -21.08
C ARG A 125 -15.24 4.79 -22.59
N GLN A 126 -16.33 4.18 -23.05
CA GLN A 126 -16.74 4.21 -24.47
C GLN A 126 -16.98 5.64 -24.98
N SER A 127 -17.57 6.52 -24.16
CA SER A 127 -17.81 7.92 -24.53
C SER A 127 -16.52 8.73 -24.77
N LEU A 128 -15.42 8.33 -24.11
CA LEU A 128 -14.07 8.86 -24.30
C LEU A 128 -13.25 8.09 -25.38
N GLY A 129 -13.86 7.15 -26.11
CA GLY A 129 -13.16 6.30 -27.07
C GLY A 129 -12.22 5.25 -26.44
N LEU A 130 -12.34 4.99 -25.14
CA LEU A 130 -11.52 4.02 -24.40
C LEU A 130 -12.12 2.61 -24.45
N THR A 131 -12.13 1.99 -25.64
CA THR A 131 -12.46 0.57 -25.82
C THR A 131 -11.21 -0.30 -25.73
N ASP A 132 -11.29 -1.39 -24.96
CA ASP A 132 -10.28 -2.47 -24.89
C ASP A 132 -10.29 -3.35 -26.16
#